data_AF-A0A925L288-F1
#
_entry.id   AF-A0A925L288-F1
#
_cell.length_a   1.000
_cell.length_b   1.000
_cell.length_c   1.000
_cell.angle_alpha   90.00
_cell.angle_beta   90.00
_cell.angle_gamma   90.00
#
_symmetry.space_group_name_H-M   'P 1'
#
loop_
_entity.id
_entity.type
_entity.pdbx_description
1 polymer ?
#
loop_
_entity_poly.entity_id
_entity_poly.type
_entity_poly.pdbx_seq_one_letter_code
_entity_poly.pdbx_strand_id
1 'polypeptide(L)'
;MTSDSCSGTRACHSISNSVLNIVMALLREHAVDGKLNLTDVERILTLIGRGTVSLDEAYRLQEERCRKDHSRPKGNVGARSNPFQRLVVRPFESLLAGASPAFPRPLLANYFEFIEHAMGNEREAFERDCRAIIQALLVVHGNNLTWDHFYSDARTLKALHGALKRITHVLSTPEGQKAWHSLLTRPVDTTPAPTIAQTNQLRQALLETHRGLSVG
;
A
#
# COMPACT_ATOMS: atom_id res chain seq x y z
N MET A 1 4.56 -7.26 -12.01
CA MET A 1 4.76 -8.16 -10.84
C MET A 1 3.93 -7.58 -9.72
N THR A 2 2.74 -8.15 -9.50
CA THR A 2 1.74 -7.66 -8.54
C THR A 2 2.12 -8.12 -7.14
N SER A 3 2.28 -7.18 -6.21
CA SER A 3 2.50 -7.45 -4.79
C SER A 3 1.16 -7.82 -4.15
N ASP A 4 0.83 -9.11 -4.13
CA ASP A 4 -0.33 -9.61 -3.40
C ASP A 4 -0.10 -9.46 -1.89
N SER A 5 -1.03 -8.80 -1.19
CA SER A 5 -0.97 -8.63 0.26
C SER A 5 -1.20 -9.97 0.97
N CYS A 6 -0.56 -10.18 2.13
CA CYS A 6 -0.75 -11.40 2.93
C CYS A 6 -2.12 -11.47 3.63
N SER A 7 -3.01 -10.49 3.40
CA SER A 7 -4.33 -10.41 4.03
C SER A 7 -5.45 -11.07 3.23
N GLY A 8 -5.19 -11.49 1.98
CA GLY A 8 -6.16 -12.21 1.15
C GLY A 8 -5.99 -13.72 1.28
N THR A 9 -7.09 -14.48 1.30
CA THR A 9 -7.11 -15.95 1.21
C THR A 9 -6.16 -16.47 0.11
N ARG A 10 -6.06 -15.74 -1.03
CA ARG A 10 -5.19 -16.07 -2.16
C ARG A 10 -3.69 -16.12 -1.84
N ALA A 11 -3.17 -15.26 -0.95
CA ALA A 11 -1.74 -15.24 -0.65
C ALA A 11 -1.31 -16.44 0.21
N CYS A 12 -2.13 -16.85 1.17
CA CYS A 12 -1.94 -18.10 1.90
C CYS A 12 -2.06 -19.32 0.97
N HIS A 13 -3.01 -19.30 0.04
CA HIS A 13 -3.16 -20.37 -0.95
C HIS A 13 -1.98 -20.45 -1.94
N SER A 14 -1.29 -19.35 -2.25
CA SER A 14 -0.11 -19.34 -3.13
C SER A 14 1.05 -20.19 -2.59
N ILE A 15 1.26 -20.19 -1.27
CA ILE A 15 2.28 -21.02 -0.63
C ILE A 15 1.86 -22.46 -0.50
N SER A 16 0.60 -22.71 -0.12
CA SER A 16 0.04 -24.07 -0.20
C SER A 16 0.22 -24.64 -1.61
N ASN A 17 -0.01 -23.84 -2.66
CA ASN A 17 0.20 -24.25 -4.04
C ASN A 17 1.67 -24.48 -4.38
N SER A 18 2.59 -23.67 -3.84
CA SER A 18 4.03 -23.85 -4.05
C SER A 18 4.53 -25.16 -3.42
N VAL A 19 4.09 -25.45 -2.19
CA VAL A 19 4.39 -26.71 -1.50
C VAL A 19 3.76 -27.89 -2.23
N LEU A 20 2.48 -27.78 -2.63
CA LEU A 20 1.79 -28.82 -3.41
C LEU A 20 2.47 -29.09 -4.76
N ASN A 21 2.98 -28.07 -5.44
CA ASN A 21 3.73 -28.24 -6.69
C ASN A 21 5.04 -29.00 -6.48
N ILE A 22 5.76 -28.72 -5.38
CA ILE A 22 6.99 -29.45 -5.02
C ILE A 22 6.67 -30.91 -4.68
N VAL A 23 5.63 -31.15 -3.87
CA VAL A 23 5.13 -32.50 -3.56
C VAL A 23 4.80 -33.23 -4.85
N MET A 24 4.03 -32.62 -5.74
CA MET A 24 3.63 -33.21 -7.01
C MET A 24 4.82 -33.50 -7.94
N ALA A 25 5.85 -32.65 -7.95
CA ALA A 25 7.06 -32.90 -8.73
C ALA A 25 7.82 -34.15 -8.22
N LEU A 26 8.01 -34.25 -6.91
CA LEU A 26 8.70 -35.38 -6.28
C LEU A 26 7.91 -36.69 -6.42
N LEU A 27 6.58 -36.63 -6.30
CA LEU A 27 5.70 -37.76 -6.54
C LEU A 27 5.77 -38.24 -7.99
N ARG A 28 5.87 -37.33 -8.97
CA ARG A 28 6.02 -37.72 -10.39
C ARG A 28 7.38 -38.38 -10.66
N GLU A 29 8.43 -37.90 -10.01
CA GLU A 29 9.78 -38.46 -10.16
C GLU A 29 9.89 -39.89 -9.58
N HIS A 30 9.12 -40.21 -8.55
CA HIS A 30 9.08 -41.53 -7.91
C HIS A 30 7.95 -42.43 -8.45
N ALA A 31 7.16 -41.95 -9.41
CA ALA A 31 6.11 -42.75 -10.02
C ALA A 31 6.70 -43.71 -11.06
N VAL A 32 6.39 -45.00 -10.94
CA VAL A 32 6.73 -46.02 -11.95
C VAL A 32 5.43 -46.47 -12.60
N ASP A 33 5.33 -46.32 -13.93
CA ASP A 33 4.11 -46.59 -14.71
C ASP A 33 2.85 -45.89 -14.17
N GLY A 34 3.01 -44.67 -13.64
CA GLY A 34 1.92 -43.89 -13.06
C GLY A 34 1.44 -44.40 -11.69
N LYS A 35 2.14 -45.36 -11.09
CA LYS A 35 1.86 -45.88 -9.75
C LYS A 35 2.92 -45.40 -8.76
N LEU A 36 2.47 -45.21 -7.52
CA LEU A 36 3.31 -44.80 -6.40
C LEU A 36 3.15 -45.79 -5.26
N ASN A 37 4.26 -46.11 -4.59
CA ASN A 37 4.21 -46.85 -3.35
C ASN A 37 3.87 -45.88 -2.20
N LEU A 38 2.94 -46.29 -1.33
CA LEU A 38 2.55 -45.51 -0.16
C LEU A 38 3.75 -45.19 0.74
N THR A 39 4.70 -46.11 0.87
CA THR A 39 5.92 -45.89 1.66
C THR A 39 6.79 -44.75 1.10
N ASP A 40 6.83 -44.59 -0.23
CA ASP A 40 7.57 -43.50 -0.86
C ASP A 40 6.85 -42.16 -0.67
N VAL A 41 5.51 -42.17 -0.74
CA VAL A 41 4.68 -40.99 -0.44
C VAL A 41 4.88 -40.54 1.00
N GLU A 42 4.82 -41.45 1.97
CA GLU A 42 5.05 -41.15 3.39
C GLU A 42 6.45 -40.60 3.65
N ARG A 43 7.47 -41.15 2.99
CA ARG A 43 8.85 -40.67 3.08
C ARG A 43 9.01 -39.27 2.49
N ILE A 44 8.42 -38.99 1.33
CA ILE A 44 8.42 -37.67 0.69
C ILE A 44 7.72 -36.64 1.59
N LEU A 45 6.54 -36.97 2.13
CA LEU A 45 5.80 -36.10 3.05
C LEU A 45 6.58 -35.84 4.35
N THR A 46 7.25 -36.86 4.88
CA THR A 46 8.10 -36.74 6.08
C THR A 46 9.31 -35.82 5.82
N LEU A 47 9.94 -35.91 4.65
CA LEU A 47 11.06 -35.04 4.27
C LEU A 47 10.63 -33.58 4.14
N ILE A 48 9.47 -33.34 3.52
CA ILE A 48 8.90 -31.99 3.37
C ILE A 48 8.49 -31.42 4.74
N GLY A 49 7.88 -32.24 5.60
CA GLY A 49 7.48 -31.85 6.95
C GLY A 49 8.65 -31.53 7.89
N ARG A 50 9.85 -32.03 7.60
CA ARG A 50 11.08 -31.72 8.37
C ARG A 50 11.76 -30.43 7.96
N GLY A 51 11.31 -29.78 6.88
CA GLY A 51 11.96 -28.61 6.31
C GLY A 51 13.11 -29.01 5.38
N THR A 52 13.27 -28.24 4.31
CA THR A 52 14.41 -28.34 3.39
C THR A 52 14.94 -26.93 3.18
N VAL A 53 16.22 -26.77 2.84
CA VAL A 53 16.84 -25.44 2.64
C VAL A 53 16.02 -24.54 1.70
N SER A 54 15.44 -25.10 0.64
CA SER A 54 14.60 -24.36 -0.31
C SER A 54 13.20 -24.02 0.22
N LEU A 55 12.61 -24.91 1.03
CA LEU A 55 11.33 -24.64 1.70
C LEU A 55 11.50 -23.61 2.82
N ASP A 56 12.58 -23.72 3.59
CA ASP A 56 12.90 -22.82 4.70
C ASP A 56 13.09 -21.38 4.19
N GLU A 57 13.75 -21.20 3.04
CA GLU A 57 13.89 -19.88 2.43
C GLU A 57 12.54 -19.32 1.94
N ALA A 58 11.69 -20.17 1.35
CA ALA A 58 10.34 -19.76 0.94
C ALA A 58 9.45 -19.38 2.13
N TYR A 59 9.53 -20.15 3.23
CA TYR A 59 8.84 -19.85 4.48
C TYR A 59 9.37 -18.58 5.13
N ARG A 60 10.69 -18.38 5.18
CA ARG A 60 11.33 -17.18 5.72
C ARG A 60 10.90 -15.93 4.96
N LEU A 61 10.95 -15.96 3.62
CA LEU A 61 10.52 -14.84 2.78
C LEU A 61 9.05 -14.50 3.00
N GLN A 62 8.20 -15.49 3.20
CA GLN A 62 6.80 -15.23 3.53
C GLN A 62 6.63 -14.73 4.95
N GLU A 63 7.30 -15.32 5.94
CA GLU A 63 7.26 -14.85 7.31
C GLU A 63 7.69 -13.39 7.38
N GLU A 64 8.72 -12.98 6.63
CA GLU A 64 9.12 -11.58 6.53
C GLU A 64 8.04 -10.69 5.90
N ARG A 65 7.33 -11.17 4.88
CA ARG A 65 6.20 -10.45 4.26
C ARG A 65 5.01 -10.33 5.20
N CYS A 66 4.57 -11.44 5.79
CA CYS A 66 3.53 -11.48 6.81
C CYS A 66 3.90 -10.62 8.01
N ARG A 67 5.16 -10.68 8.47
CA ARG A 67 5.66 -9.86 9.56
C ARG A 67 5.63 -8.38 9.20
N LYS A 68 6.01 -7.97 7.99
CA LYS A 68 5.86 -6.57 7.54
C LYS A 68 4.40 -6.11 7.51
N ASP A 69 3.49 -6.99 7.11
CA ASP A 69 2.05 -6.69 7.06
C ASP A 69 1.42 -6.66 8.47
N HIS A 70 1.85 -7.55 9.37
CA HIS A 70 1.30 -7.74 10.71
C HIS A 70 2.07 -7.02 11.83
N SER A 71 3.28 -6.52 11.58
CA SER A 71 4.04 -5.65 12.51
C SER A 71 3.48 -4.22 12.53
N ARG A 72 2.39 -3.96 11.80
CA ARG A 72 1.58 -2.76 11.98
C ARG A 72 1.01 -2.80 13.42
N PRO A 73 1.35 -1.83 14.29
CA PRO A 73 1.05 -1.91 15.71
C PRO A 73 -0.45 -2.10 15.95
N LYS A 74 -0.87 -3.03 16.81
CA LYS A 74 -2.29 -3.20 17.15
C LYS A 74 -2.68 -2.23 18.27
N GLY A 75 -3.76 -1.46 18.05
CA GLY A 75 -4.26 -0.36 18.91
C GLY A 75 -4.62 0.88 18.07
N ASN A 76 -5.04 2.00 18.69
CA ASN A 76 -5.22 3.30 17.99
C ASN A 76 -3.94 3.79 17.28
N VAL A 77 -2.79 3.21 17.61
CA VAL A 77 -1.49 3.43 16.95
C VAL A 77 -1.42 2.73 15.59
N GLY A 78 -2.10 1.59 15.40
CA GLY A 78 -2.25 0.90 14.11
C GLY A 78 -3.18 1.58 13.12
N ALA A 79 -4.23 2.22 13.64
CA ALA A 79 -5.12 3.07 12.86
C ALA A 79 -4.42 4.33 12.30
N ARG A 80 -3.22 4.62 12.80
CA ARG A 80 -2.32 5.70 12.36
C ARG A 80 -1.13 5.22 11.54
N SER A 81 -1.29 4.06 10.90
CA SER A 81 -0.43 3.68 9.80
C SER A 81 -0.56 4.71 8.67
N ASN A 82 0.59 5.13 8.13
CA ASN A 82 0.73 6.00 6.96
C ASN A 82 0.27 7.46 7.13
N PRO A 83 0.87 8.23 8.06
CA PRO A 83 0.52 9.64 8.27
C PRO A 83 0.73 10.50 7.01
N PHE A 84 1.75 10.20 6.20
CA PHE A 84 1.98 10.90 4.94
C PHE A 84 0.87 10.64 3.90
N GLN A 85 0.42 9.40 3.74
CA GLN A 85 -0.68 9.08 2.83
C GLN A 85 -1.96 9.82 3.21
N ARG A 86 -2.27 9.89 4.50
CA ARG A 86 -3.40 10.69 5.00
C ARG A 86 -3.20 12.18 4.74
N LEU A 87 -1.99 12.68 4.96
CA LEU A 87 -1.64 14.08 4.72
C LEU A 87 -1.90 14.48 3.27
N VAL A 88 -1.44 13.69 2.29
CA VAL A 88 -1.61 14.01 0.87
C VAL A 88 -3.04 13.77 0.36
N VAL A 89 -3.90 13.08 1.11
CA VAL A 89 -5.33 12.92 0.80
C VAL A 89 -6.17 14.08 1.36
N ARG A 90 -5.70 14.73 2.43
CA ARG A 90 -6.42 15.80 3.12
C ARG A 90 -6.99 16.89 2.20
N PRO A 91 -6.28 17.37 1.15
CA PRO A 91 -6.80 18.39 0.23
C PRO A 91 -8.17 18.06 -0.40
N PHE A 92 -8.50 16.79 -0.55
CA PHE A 92 -9.70 16.34 -1.27
C PHE A 92 -10.51 15.31 -0.47
N GLU A 93 -10.30 15.20 0.84
CA GLU A 93 -10.96 14.20 1.68
C GLU A 93 -12.49 14.28 1.59
N SER A 94 -13.05 15.48 1.38
CA SER A 94 -14.48 15.71 1.15
C SER A 94 -15.03 14.99 -0.08
N LEU A 95 -14.22 14.79 -1.13
CA LEU A 95 -14.60 14.06 -2.35
C LEU A 95 -14.77 12.55 -2.11
N LEU A 96 -14.22 12.04 -1.00
CA LEU A 96 -14.24 10.62 -0.64
C LEU A 96 -15.43 10.23 0.25
N ALA A 97 -16.22 11.21 0.69
CA ALA A 97 -17.30 11.02 1.66
C ALA A 97 -18.69 11.00 1.00
N GLY A 98 -19.68 10.50 1.73
CA GLY A 98 -21.09 10.43 1.31
C GLY A 98 -21.50 9.09 0.68
N ALA A 99 -22.80 8.94 0.40
CA ALA A 99 -23.38 7.73 -0.19
C ALA A 99 -22.98 7.52 -1.66
N SER A 100 -22.71 8.61 -2.39
CA SER A 100 -22.22 8.61 -3.77
C SER A 100 -21.02 9.55 -3.88
N PRO A 101 -19.82 9.12 -3.45
CA PRO A 101 -18.65 9.98 -3.41
C PRO A 101 -18.23 10.39 -4.83
N ALA A 102 -17.76 11.63 -4.97
CA ALA A 102 -17.20 12.13 -6.22
C ALA A 102 -15.96 11.33 -6.63
N PHE A 103 -15.18 10.82 -5.66
CA PHE A 103 -14.06 9.93 -5.91
C PHE A 103 -14.11 8.73 -4.94
N PRO A 104 -14.51 7.54 -5.42
CA PRO A 104 -14.58 6.34 -4.59
C PRO A 104 -13.23 5.95 -3.95
N ARG A 105 -13.25 5.56 -2.67
CA ARG A 105 -12.04 5.17 -1.91
C ARG A 105 -11.20 4.05 -2.55
N PRO A 106 -11.76 3.03 -3.22
CA PRO A 106 -10.94 2.01 -3.91
C PRO A 106 -9.98 2.62 -4.94
N LEU A 107 -10.33 3.74 -5.57
CA LEU A 107 -9.50 4.43 -6.55
C LEU A 107 -8.32 5.19 -5.93
N LEU A 108 -8.22 5.27 -4.59
CA LEU A 108 -7.06 5.84 -3.92
C LEU A 108 -5.77 5.06 -4.20
N ALA A 109 -5.87 3.77 -4.56
CA ALA A 109 -4.70 2.99 -4.97
C ALA A 109 -3.99 3.65 -6.17
N ASN A 110 -4.74 4.07 -7.19
CA ASN A 110 -4.21 4.77 -8.37
C ASN A 110 -3.62 6.13 -7.99
N TYR A 111 -4.26 6.85 -7.06
CA TYR A 111 -3.73 8.11 -6.54
C TYR A 111 -2.39 7.90 -5.84
N PHE A 112 -2.27 6.87 -4.98
CA PHE A 112 -1.01 6.59 -4.31
C PHE A 112 0.08 6.13 -5.27
N GLU A 113 -0.24 5.37 -6.33
CA GLU A 113 0.70 5.05 -7.41
C GLU A 113 1.20 6.34 -8.10
N PHE A 114 0.33 7.33 -8.32
CA PHE A 114 0.75 8.63 -8.82
C PHE A 114 1.62 9.41 -7.83
N ILE A 115 1.31 9.36 -6.53
CA ILE A 115 2.14 10.01 -5.51
C ILE A 115 3.53 9.38 -5.45
N GLU A 116 3.63 8.05 -5.58
CA GLU A 116 4.91 7.36 -5.70
C GLU A 116 5.72 7.86 -6.90
N HIS A 117 5.07 7.97 -8.07
CA HIS A 117 5.69 8.51 -9.27
C HIS A 117 6.14 9.98 -9.09
N ALA A 118 5.29 10.83 -8.50
CA ALA A 118 5.55 12.25 -8.36
C ALA A 118 6.67 12.56 -7.35
N MET A 119 6.73 11.80 -6.26
CA MET A 119 7.70 11.99 -5.18
C MET A 119 9.04 11.31 -5.47
N GLY A 120 9.05 10.15 -6.12
CA GLY A 120 10.25 9.33 -6.28
C GLY A 120 10.96 9.11 -4.95
N ASN A 121 12.27 9.36 -4.91
CA ASN A 121 13.12 9.14 -3.73
C ASN A 121 12.79 10.06 -2.54
N GLU A 122 12.12 11.20 -2.76
CA GLU A 122 11.78 12.12 -1.67
C GLU A 122 10.63 11.61 -0.80
N ARG A 123 9.87 10.62 -1.28
CA ARG A 123 8.73 10.04 -0.55
C ARG A 123 9.13 9.56 0.84
N GLU A 124 10.25 8.85 0.95
CA GLU A 124 10.71 8.28 2.21
C GLU A 124 11.04 9.36 3.25
N ALA A 125 11.55 10.51 2.80
CA ALA A 125 11.80 11.66 3.67
C ALA A 125 10.49 12.21 4.24
N PHE A 126 9.49 12.46 3.38
CA PHE A 126 8.16 12.91 3.84
C PHE A 126 7.49 11.91 4.79
N GLU A 127 7.59 10.61 4.51
CA GLU A 127 7.05 9.58 5.39
C GLU A 127 7.74 9.56 6.76
N ARG A 128 9.07 9.73 6.78
CA ARG A 128 9.87 9.81 8.01
C ARG A 128 9.50 11.06 8.82
N ASP A 129 9.38 12.21 8.18
CA ASP A 129 9.03 13.47 8.82
C ASP A 129 7.62 13.40 9.42
N CYS A 130 6.64 12.90 8.67
CA CYS A 130 5.28 12.73 9.16
C CYS A 130 5.22 11.76 10.35
N ARG A 131 6.01 10.67 10.33
CA ARG A 131 6.13 9.76 11.48
C ARG A 131 6.76 10.43 12.69
N ALA A 132 7.82 11.21 12.50
CA ALA A 132 8.47 11.95 13.58
C ALA A 132 7.52 12.98 14.23
N ILE A 133 6.70 13.66 13.43
CA ILE A 133 5.67 14.59 13.94
C ILE A 133 4.64 13.84 14.78
N ILE A 134 4.11 12.71 14.30
CA ILE A 134 3.16 11.89 15.09
C ILE A 134 3.79 11.41 16.41
N GLN A 135 5.05 10.99 16.41
CA GLN A 135 5.73 10.58 17.65
C GLN A 135 5.87 11.75 18.63
N ALA A 136 6.25 12.94 18.15
CA ALA A 136 6.29 14.13 19.00
C ALA A 136 4.91 14.48 19.57
N LEU A 137 3.86 14.41 18.75
CA LEU A 137 2.49 14.67 19.19
C LEU A 137 1.96 13.60 20.16
N LEU A 138 2.42 12.35 20.07
CA LEU A 138 2.11 11.31 21.04
C LEU A 138 2.73 11.60 22.41
N VAL A 139 3.92 12.20 22.47
CA VAL A 139 4.53 12.62 23.75
C VAL A 139 3.69 13.71 24.42
N VAL A 140 3.13 14.65 23.63
CA VAL A 140 2.36 15.79 24.14
C VAL A 140 0.92 15.39 24.51
N HIS A 141 0.23 14.67 23.63
CA HIS A 141 -1.20 14.40 23.75
C HIS A 141 -1.52 12.98 24.26
N GLY A 142 -0.53 12.08 24.30
CA GLY A 142 -0.71 10.70 24.73
C GLY A 142 -1.87 10.01 23.99
N ASN A 143 -2.80 9.44 24.77
CA ASN A 143 -3.99 8.76 24.27
C ASN A 143 -5.03 9.71 23.64
N ASN A 144 -4.95 11.02 23.90
CA ASN A 144 -5.87 12.03 23.36
C ASN A 144 -5.45 12.56 21.99
N LEU A 145 -4.33 12.08 21.44
CA LEU A 145 -3.91 12.47 20.10
C LEU A 145 -5.02 12.15 19.09
N THR A 146 -5.35 13.09 18.20
CA THR A 146 -6.29 12.91 17.08
C THR A 146 -5.62 13.36 15.78
N TRP A 147 -6.28 13.12 14.63
CA TRP A 147 -5.79 13.64 13.36
C TRP A 147 -5.85 15.15 13.26
N ASP A 148 -6.78 15.80 13.97
CA ASP A 148 -6.86 17.26 13.98
C ASP A 148 -5.63 17.90 14.62
N HIS A 149 -5.10 17.30 15.69
CA HIS A 149 -3.82 17.71 16.26
C HIS A 149 -2.68 17.58 15.24
N PHE A 150 -2.65 16.48 14.47
CA PHE A 150 -1.66 16.28 13.42
C PHE A 150 -1.80 17.33 12.31
N TYR A 151 -3.01 17.57 11.80
CA TYR A 151 -3.26 18.52 10.71
C TYR A 151 -3.07 19.98 11.13
N SER A 152 -3.20 20.28 12.42
CA SER A 152 -3.00 21.63 12.97
C SER A 152 -1.55 21.92 13.36
N ASP A 153 -0.65 20.92 13.35
CA ASP A 153 0.77 21.12 13.64
C ASP A 153 1.46 21.85 12.48
N ALA A 154 2.19 22.93 12.78
CA ALA A 154 2.88 23.74 11.78
C ALA A 154 3.88 22.94 10.93
N ARG A 155 4.51 21.90 11.51
CA ARG A 155 5.43 21.02 10.78
C ARG A 155 4.68 20.14 9.79
N THR A 156 3.47 19.71 10.12
CA THR A 156 2.59 18.97 9.21
C THR A 156 2.16 19.84 8.03
N LEU A 157 1.77 21.08 8.28
CA LEU A 157 1.41 22.03 7.21
C LEU A 157 2.61 22.30 6.29
N LYS A 158 3.81 22.47 6.85
CA LYS A 158 5.05 22.59 6.07
C LYS A 158 5.34 21.35 5.22
N ALA A 159 5.16 20.15 5.77
CA ALA A 159 5.31 18.90 5.03
C ALA A 159 4.29 18.78 3.89
N LEU A 160 3.02 19.13 4.14
CA LEU A 160 1.98 19.16 3.12
C LEU A 160 2.30 20.16 2.00
N HIS A 161 2.76 21.36 2.36
CA HIS A 161 3.15 22.37 1.39
C HIS A 161 4.28 21.89 0.49
N GLY A 162 5.32 21.30 1.07
CA GLY A 162 6.43 20.70 0.31
C GLY A 162 5.97 19.60 -0.64
N ALA A 163 5.10 18.69 -0.18
CA ALA A 163 4.54 17.64 -1.02
C ALA A 163 3.69 18.21 -2.15
N LEU A 164 2.81 19.18 -1.87
CA LEU A 164 1.98 19.82 -2.88
C LEU A 164 2.81 20.61 -3.90
N LYS A 165 3.88 21.28 -3.48
CA LYS A 165 4.82 21.94 -4.42
C LYS A 165 5.39 20.95 -5.43
N ARG A 166 5.79 19.76 -4.98
CA ARG A 166 6.29 18.70 -5.86
C ARG A 166 5.21 18.11 -6.76
N ILE A 167 4.04 17.78 -6.20
CA ILE A 167 2.89 17.26 -6.96
C ILE A 167 2.49 18.23 -8.06
N THR A 168 2.35 19.51 -7.73
CA THR A 168 1.92 20.54 -8.69
C THR A 168 2.97 20.81 -9.75
N HIS A 169 4.25 20.75 -9.41
CA HIS A 169 5.33 20.81 -10.39
C HIS A 169 5.25 19.64 -11.37
N VAL A 170 5.08 18.40 -10.90
CA VAL A 170 4.90 17.22 -11.77
C VAL A 170 3.65 17.36 -12.63
N LEU A 171 2.53 17.82 -12.07
CA LEU A 171 1.30 18.07 -12.83
C LEU A 171 1.41 19.19 -13.87
N SER A 172 2.46 20.01 -13.83
CA SER A 172 2.73 21.02 -14.85
C SER A 172 3.55 20.49 -16.03
N THR A 173 4.19 19.31 -15.92
CA THR A 173 4.97 18.73 -17.02
C THR A 173 4.11 17.85 -17.92
N PRO A 174 4.44 17.72 -19.23
CA PRO A 174 3.76 16.80 -20.13
C PRO A 174 3.79 15.35 -19.64
N GLU A 175 4.93 14.90 -19.11
CA GLU A 175 5.13 13.55 -18.60
C GLU A 175 4.27 13.29 -17.36
N GLY A 176 4.21 14.24 -16.44
CA GLY A 176 3.40 14.13 -15.23
C GLY A 176 1.91 14.20 -15.52
N GLN A 177 1.48 14.98 -16.50
CA GLN A 177 0.08 14.97 -16.99
C GLN A 177 -0.29 13.63 -17.62
N LYS A 178 0.61 13.06 -18.43
CA LYS A 178 0.43 11.71 -18.99
C LYS A 178 0.36 10.66 -17.89
N ALA A 179 1.25 10.71 -16.92
CA ALA A 179 1.25 9.81 -15.76
C ALA A 179 -0.08 9.92 -14.99
N TRP A 180 -0.47 11.14 -14.61
CA TRP A 180 -1.75 11.43 -13.95
C TRP A 180 -2.93 10.81 -14.69
N HIS A 181 -3.07 11.10 -15.99
CA HIS A 181 -4.17 10.57 -16.79
C HIS A 181 -4.12 9.03 -16.87
N SER A 182 -2.94 8.47 -17.13
CA SER A 182 -2.77 7.02 -17.31
C SER A 182 -3.03 6.21 -16.04
N LEU A 183 -2.80 6.80 -14.86
CA LEU A 183 -2.97 6.15 -13.56
C LEU A 183 -4.40 6.34 -13.05
N LEU A 184 -4.87 7.59 -13.03
CA LEU A 184 -6.14 7.92 -12.39
C LEU A 184 -7.36 7.47 -13.21
N THR A 185 -7.24 7.16 -14.49
CA THR A 185 -8.36 6.64 -15.31
C THR A 185 -8.49 5.11 -15.31
N ARG A 186 -7.69 4.41 -14.51
CA ARG A 186 -7.77 2.94 -14.40
C ARG A 186 -8.94 2.52 -13.51
N PRO A 187 -9.66 1.44 -13.86
CA PRO A 187 -10.55 0.77 -12.91
C PRO A 187 -9.74 0.08 -11.79
N VAL A 188 -10.37 -0.16 -10.64
CA VAL A 188 -9.77 -0.91 -9.52
C VAL A 188 -10.78 -1.94 -9.02
N ASP A 189 -10.43 -3.22 -9.11
CA ASP A 189 -11.30 -4.36 -8.79
C ASP A 189 -12.68 -4.25 -9.48
N THR A 190 -13.76 -4.13 -8.72
CA THR A 190 -15.14 -3.94 -9.19
C THR A 190 -15.51 -2.46 -9.33
N THR A 191 -14.63 -1.53 -8.98
CA THR A 191 -14.86 -0.09 -9.07
C THR A 191 -14.55 0.40 -10.49
N PRO A 192 -15.52 0.98 -11.21
CA PRO A 192 -15.30 1.47 -12.55
C PRO A 192 -14.29 2.62 -12.58
N ALA A 193 -13.69 2.84 -13.75
CA ALA A 193 -12.81 3.98 -13.98
C ALA A 193 -13.53 5.30 -13.65
N PRO A 194 -12.85 6.25 -12.97
CA PRO A 194 -13.44 7.56 -12.75
C PRO A 194 -13.52 8.33 -14.06
N THR A 195 -14.53 9.18 -14.17
CA THR A 195 -14.68 10.12 -15.28
C THR A 195 -13.56 11.18 -15.25
N ILE A 196 -13.28 11.77 -16.41
CA ILE A 196 -12.32 12.87 -16.52
C ILE A 196 -12.69 14.02 -15.57
N ALA A 197 -13.98 14.33 -15.43
CA ALA A 197 -14.47 15.35 -14.51
C ALA A 197 -14.09 15.07 -13.05
N GLN A 198 -14.25 13.82 -12.57
CA GLN A 198 -13.88 13.43 -11.21
C GLN A 198 -12.36 13.54 -10.98
N THR A 199 -11.55 13.10 -11.94
CA THR A 199 -10.09 13.26 -11.85
C THR A 199 -9.65 14.73 -11.90
N ASN A 200 -10.37 15.58 -12.61
CA ASN A 200 -10.12 17.02 -12.63
C ASN A 200 -10.49 17.70 -11.32
N GLN A 201 -11.59 17.30 -10.66
CA GLN A 201 -11.95 17.80 -9.33
C GLN A 201 -10.86 17.50 -8.30
N LEU A 202 -10.32 16.29 -8.33
CA LEU A 202 -9.17 15.90 -7.51
C LEU A 202 -7.96 16.81 -7.75
N ARG A 203 -7.62 17.03 -9.03
CA ARG A 203 -6.52 17.91 -9.43
C ARG A 203 -6.73 19.35 -8.96
N GLN A 204 -7.95 19.89 -9.08
CA GLN A 204 -8.26 21.25 -8.65
C GLN A 204 -8.11 21.40 -7.13
N ALA A 205 -8.62 20.45 -6.34
CA ALA A 205 -8.48 20.47 -4.89
C ALA A 205 -7.00 20.51 -4.43
N LEU A 206 -6.12 19.78 -5.11
CA LEU A 206 -4.67 19.83 -4.87
C LEU A 206 -4.06 21.20 -5.19
N LEU A 207 -4.43 21.77 -6.35
CA LEU A 207 -3.94 23.08 -6.80
C LEU A 207 -4.44 24.22 -5.90
N GLU A 208 -5.71 24.21 -5.51
CA GLU A 208 -6.31 25.20 -4.62
C GLU A 208 -5.68 25.15 -3.23
N THR A 209 -5.51 23.95 -2.68
CA THR A 209 -4.84 23.79 -1.38
C THR A 209 -3.39 24.28 -1.45
N HIS A 210 -2.66 23.98 -2.53
CA HIS A 210 -1.29 24.47 -2.71
C HIS A 210 -1.23 26.01 -2.75
N ARG A 211 -2.15 26.65 -3.48
CA ARG A 211 -2.25 28.12 -3.53
C ARG A 211 -2.56 28.69 -2.15
N GLY A 212 -3.52 28.12 -1.43
CA GLY A 212 -3.90 28.55 -0.09
C GLY A 212 -2.73 28.52 0.89
N LEU A 213 -1.92 27.46 0.87
CA LEU A 213 -0.71 27.33 1.70
C LEU A 213 0.47 28.20 1.26
N SER A 214 0.42 28.81 0.08
CA SER A 214 1.51 29.67 -0.42
C SER A 214 1.29 31.16 -0.12
N VAL A 215 0.08 31.53 0.33
CA VAL A 215 -0.30 32.92 0.65
C VAL A 215 -0.20 33.20 2.16
N GLY A 216 -0.22 32.16 3.00
CA GLY A 216 -0.02 32.24 4.45
C GLY A 216 1.44 32.02 4.84
#